data_AF-A0A8B6FCK1-F1
#
_entry.id   AF-A0A8B6FCK1-F1
#
_cell.length_a   1.000
_cell.length_b   1.000
_cell.length_c   1.000
_cell.angle_alpha   90.00
_cell.angle_beta   90.00
_cell.angle_gamma   90.00
#
_symmetry.space_group_name_H-M   'P 1'
#
loop_
_entity.id
_entity.type
_entity.pdbx_description
1 polymer ?
#
loop_
_entity_poly.entity_id
_entity_poly.type
_entity_poly.pdbx_seq_one_letter_code
_entity_poly.pdbx_strand_id
1 'polypeptide(L)'
;MKCGLGGYLYIQCTSCQELNRVPYGSTHKENPSSKGMPSFCVNTKLGAAMIDALGGPQRVNNVLSTLNLPPISHKNLKVMERRAGEMIEGFANLSMDQRCREAFEAEKRRKIDLIDMEKIKNNVAGHLHLAALHIVAAEGYLVLKNVSGDPAHQLNESVPAVNFSGMTVCADHGWQKRGFDSLTGHTFLMSKREYGNKVIKTIVKHRTCGTCKWWKRNRPGRKPRPHRCVWNHRGSARLMESQAGMQAVKELLEQGTPVKTIEGDGDNTLIARLKSELNLTVTKKFDKNHTIKNIVARLYDLQKNNKNLKISSLVIRHLTKSIKYVFAKNQGQPDDMKNNLEALIPHQFGDHSLCQPRFCGYKRKPSVKYLHRSLPYKAPLSDPVLREKLQNLFEPVISKAASYADLGSSQACEHANRAASLRAPKHLHYGESESLDFRVKASAACINEGRNYLSETFKRHGLSPGSFTVPYNSKKDHEREKRQKKSKLPEQKLRRLKLKEERITSKGACEATEGASYESEISFSEQAEDIERIPDAIPKPLFTAVSSLDNPTFVIIDLETTDLMNLNLNLNLAEIHKCCDINSDIRTNKHIMTNKHIMKNKHIMSSFKKRPPAVASTQDIADSHGPIISHLG
;
A
#
# COMPACT_ATOMS: atom_id res chain seq x y z
N MET A 1 -43.02 -7.76 -7.40
CA MET A 1 -42.65 -6.40 -6.93
C MET A 1 -42.24 -5.51 -8.11
N LYS A 2 -43.09 -4.57 -8.58
CA LYS A 2 -42.71 -3.65 -9.68
C LYS A 2 -41.93 -2.41 -9.19
N CYS A 3 -41.96 -2.09 -7.88
CA CYS A 3 -41.51 -0.79 -7.34
C CYS A 3 -40.37 -0.84 -6.29
N GLY A 4 -39.78 -2.02 -5.99
CA GLY A 4 -38.70 -2.17 -5.01
C GLY A 4 -38.88 -3.36 -4.07
N LEU A 5 -38.18 -3.38 -2.93
CA LEU A 5 -38.25 -4.41 -1.89
C LEU A 5 -39.31 -4.13 -0.80
N GLY A 6 -39.98 -2.99 -0.86
CA GLY A 6 -41.06 -2.63 0.06
C GLY A 6 -42.44 -2.95 -0.51
N GLY A 7 -43.45 -2.96 0.35
CA GLY A 7 -44.84 -3.22 -0.02
C GLY A 7 -45.82 -2.85 1.09
N TYR A 8 -47.10 -3.08 0.80
CA TYR A 8 -48.20 -2.83 1.72
C TYR A 8 -49.03 -4.09 1.91
N LEU A 9 -49.42 -4.36 3.14
CA LEU A 9 -50.48 -5.29 3.48
C LEU A 9 -51.80 -4.52 3.50
N TYR A 10 -52.82 -5.06 2.84
CA TYR A 10 -54.17 -4.53 2.89
C TYR A 10 -55.00 -5.48 3.76
N ILE A 11 -55.50 -4.98 4.88
CA ILE A 11 -56.29 -5.74 5.85
C ILE A 11 -57.69 -5.12 5.88
N GLN A 12 -58.70 -5.87 5.48
CA GLN A 12 -60.08 -5.43 5.59
C GLN A 12 -60.57 -5.66 7.02
N CYS A 13 -61.09 -4.61 7.66
CA CYS A 13 -61.73 -4.73 8.96
C CYS A 13 -63.02 -5.56 8.81
N THR A 14 -63.16 -6.62 9.60
CA THR A 14 -64.34 -7.49 9.54
C THR A 14 -65.62 -6.80 10.04
N SER A 15 -65.49 -5.83 10.95
CA SER A 15 -66.64 -5.11 11.54
C SER A 15 -67.11 -3.93 10.71
N CYS A 16 -66.21 -3.02 10.30
CA CYS A 16 -66.58 -1.81 9.54
C CYS A 16 -66.28 -1.89 8.04
N GLN A 17 -65.74 -3.01 7.55
CA GLN A 17 -65.34 -3.23 6.15
C GLN A 17 -64.26 -2.27 5.61
N GLU A 18 -63.71 -1.39 6.46
CA GLU A 18 -62.64 -0.45 6.10
C GLU A 18 -61.35 -1.18 5.72
N LEU A 19 -60.76 -0.81 4.57
CA LEU A 19 -59.53 -1.42 4.06
C LEU A 19 -58.30 -0.69 4.64
N ASN A 20 -57.74 -1.26 5.71
CA ASN A 20 -56.56 -0.73 6.37
C ASN A 20 -55.29 -1.06 5.59
N ARG A 21 -54.49 -0.04 5.28
CA ARG A 21 -53.22 -0.18 4.57
C ARG A 21 -52.05 -0.10 5.55
N VAL A 22 -51.37 -1.22 5.76
CA VAL A 22 -50.21 -1.31 6.65
C VAL A 22 -48.92 -1.47 5.83
N PRO A 23 -47.94 -0.55 5.92
CA PRO A 23 -46.67 -0.72 5.23
C PRO A 23 -45.83 -1.84 5.85
N TYR A 24 -45.15 -2.66 5.04
CA TYR A 24 -44.23 -3.71 5.52
C TYR A 24 -42.98 -3.17 6.24
N GLY A 25 -42.78 -1.86 6.29
CA GLY A 25 -41.65 -1.25 6.96
C GLY A 25 -41.70 0.26 6.92
N SER A 26 -40.70 0.89 7.55
CA SER A 26 -40.64 2.35 7.61
C SER A 26 -40.50 2.98 6.23
N THR A 27 -41.16 4.13 6.09
CA THR A 27 -41.10 4.96 4.89
C THR A 27 -40.57 6.35 5.25
N HIS A 28 -40.00 7.04 4.28
CA HIS A 28 -39.48 8.39 4.42
C HIS A 28 -39.78 9.19 3.16
N LYS A 29 -39.89 10.51 3.31
CA LYS A 29 -39.89 11.46 2.20
C LYS A 29 -38.60 12.25 2.25
N GLU A 30 -38.06 12.54 1.08
CA GLU A 30 -36.88 13.41 0.97
C GLU A 30 -37.21 14.85 1.37
N ASN A 31 -38.41 15.30 1.01
CA ASN A 31 -38.99 16.55 1.49
C ASN A 31 -40.40 16.28 2.05
N PRO A 32 -40.71 16.62 3.32
CA PRO A 32 -42.05 16.43 3.89
C PRO A 32 -43.17 17.04 3.05
N SER A 33 -42.90 18.16 2.38
CA SER A 33 -43.86 18.86 1.51
C SER A 33 -44.00 18.25 0.10
N SER A 34 -43.19 17.25 -0.24
CA SER A 34 -43.28 16.60 -1.56
C SER A 34 -44.61 15.86 -1.74
N LYS A 35 -45.31 16.21 -2.83
CA LYS A 35 -46.50 15.49 -3.30
C LYS A 35 -46.07 14.15 -3.90
N GLY A 36 -46.61 13.04 -3.39
CA GLY A 36 -46.28 11.69 -3.83
C GLY A 36 -46.18 10.67 -2.70
N MET A 37 -46.11 9.38 -3.07
CA MET A 37 -45.93 8.31 -2.09
C MET A 37 -44.55 8.37 -1.43
N PRO A 38 -44.46 8.13 -0.12
CA PRO A 38 -43.17 8.04 0.57
C PRO A 38 -42.37 6.83 0.07
N SER A 39 -41.04 6.93 0.12
CA SER A 39 -40.17 5.80 -0.24
C SER A 39 -39.97 4.90 0.96
N PHE A 40 -40.03 3.59 0.74
CA PHE A 40 -39.58 2.62 1.75
C PHE A 40 -38.09 2.81 2.05
N CYS A 41 -37.73 2.76 3.34
CA CYS A 41 -36.35 2.85 3.81
C CYS A 41 -35.48 1.72 3.25
N VAL A 42 -36.05 0.51 3.10
CA VAL A 42 -35.33 -0.65 2.53
C VAL A 42 -34.86 -0.40 1.09
N ASN A 43 -35.60 0.38 0.29
CA ASN A 43 -35.22 0.71 -1.07
C ASN A 43 -34.00 1.65 -1.11
N THR A 44 -33.96 2.64 -0.22
CA THR A 44 -32.78 3.51 -0.06
C THR A 44 -31.57 2.71 0.44
N LYS A 45 -31.78 1.80 1.40
CA LYS A 45 -30.72 0.91 1.88
C LYS A 45 -30.20 -0.02 0.79
N LEU A 46 -31.07 -0.53 -0.09
CA LEU A 46 -30.67 -1.28 -1.28
C LEU A 46 -29.82 -0.41 -2.22
N GLY A 47 -30.21 0.85 -2.42
CA GLY A 47 -29.42 1.86 -3.13
C GLY A 47 -28.00 2.01 -2.57
N ALA A 48 -27.89 2.17 -1.25
CA ALA A 48 -26.60 2.25 -0.57
C ALA A 48 -25.79 0.95 -0.71
N ALA A 49 -26.44 -0.21 -0.62
CA ALA A 49 -25.79 -1.52 -0.81
C ALA A 49 -25.26 -1.69 -2.23
N MET A 50 -25.94 -1.16 -3.26
CA MET A 50 -25.43 -1.13 -4.63
C MET A 50 -24.12 -0.35 -4.74
N ILE A 51 -24.00 0.78 -4.04
CA ILE A 51 -22.82 1.63 -4.02
C ILE A 51 -21.67 1.00 -3.21
N ASP A 52 -21.95 0.49 -2.01
CA ASP A 52 -20.90 0.00 -1.10
C ASP A 52 -20.39 -1.41 -1.43
N ALA A 53 -21.27 -2.34 -1.81
CA ALA A 53 -20.92 -3.77 -1.80
C ALA A 53 -21.40 -4.58 -3.02
N LEU A 54 -22.60 -4.33 -3.55
CA LEU A 54 -23.17 -5.21 -4.58
C LEU A 54 -22.64 -4.91 -5.99
N GLY A 55 -22.37 -3.65 -6.35
CA GLY A 55 -21.85 -3.29 -7.67
C GLY A 55 -22.92 -3.01 -8.73
N GLY A 56 -24.14 -2.64 -8.31
CA GLY A 56 -25.16 -2.05 -9.18
C GLY A 56 -26.34 -2.97 -9.56
N PRO A 57 -27.20 -2.51 -10.49
CA PRO A 57 -28.50 -3.13 -10.76
C PRO A 57 -28.44 -4.60 -11.21
N GLN A 58 -27.49 -4.96 -12.07
CA GLN A 58 -27.34 -6.34 -12.55
C GLN A 58 -27.08 -7.31 -11.40
N ARG A 59 -26.18 -6.95 -10.48
CA ARG A 59 -25.82 -7.79 -9.33
C ARG A 59 -27.00 -7.95 -8.38
N VAL A 60 -27.79 -6.90 -8.18
CA VAL A 60 -29.03 -6.99 -7.39
C VAL A 60 -30.01 -7.97 -8.01
N ASN A 61 -30.29 -7.85 -9.32
CA ASN A 61 -31.24 -8.74 -9.96
C ASN A 61 -30.75 -10.19 -10.01
N ASN A 62 -29.45 -10.43 -10.15
CA ASN A 62 -28.87 -11.77 -10.01
C ASN A 62 -29.14 -12.36 -8.61
N VAL A 63 -28.94 -11.57 -7.55
CA VAL A 63 -29.26 -12.01 -6.18
C VAL A 63 -30.75 -12.31 -6.01
N LEU A 64 -31.62 -11.42 -6.50
CA LEU A 64 -33.06 -11.62 -6.42
C LEU A 64 -33.51 -12.87 -7.18
N SER A 65 -33.00 -13.08 -8.40
CA SER A 65 -33.33 -14.28 -9.18
C SER A 65 -32.85 -15.56 -8.51
N THR A 66 -31.65 -15.56 -7.91
CA THR A 66 -31.15 -16.72 -7.16
C THR A 66 -32.01 -17.04 -5.95
N LEU A 67 -32.60 -16.02 -5.31
CA LEU A 67 -33.56 -16.18 -4.21
C LEU A 67 -34.99 -16.47 -4.68
N ASN A 68 -35.21 -16.72 -5.97
CA ASN A 68 -36.52 -16.90 -6.60
C ASN A 68 -37.48 -15.70 -6.36
N LEU A 69 -36.93 -14.49 -6.33
CA LEU A 69 -37.67 -13.24 -6.22
C LEU A 69 -37.73 -12.52 -7.56
N PRO A 70 -38.83 -11.81 -7.87
CA PRO A 70 -38.97 -11.09 -9.13
C PRO A 70 -37.93 -9.96 -9.25
N PRO A 71 -37.32 -9.78 -10.43
CA PRO A 71 -36.33 -8.72 -10.63
C PRO A 71 -36.97 -7.33 -10.54
N ILE A 72 -36.17 -6.34 -10.15
CA ILE A 72 -36.56 -4.93 -10.14
C ILE A 72 -36.06 -4.28 -11.42
N SER A 73 -36.87 -3.42 -12.03
CA SER A 73 -36.47 -2.73 -13.26
C SER A 73 -35.20 -1.90 -13.06
N HIS A 74 -34.33 -1.89 -14.07
CA HIS A 74 -33.07 -1.13 -14.04
C HIS A 74 -33.32 0.35 -13.72
N LYS A 75 -34.39 0.94 -14.28
CA LYS A 75 -34.79 2.33 -14.01
C LYS A 75 -35.06 2.57 -12.52
N ASN A 76 -35.80 1.68 -11.85
CA ASN A 76 -36.13 1.82 -10.44
C ASN A 76 -34.91 1.62 -9.54
N LEU A 77 -34.04 0.66 -9.86
CA LEU A 77 -32.78 0.47 -9.14
C LEU A 77 -31.87 1.69 -9.26
N LYS A 78 -31.77 2.32 -10.43
CA LYS A 78 -31.02 3.58 -10.58
C LYS A 78 -31.61 4.74 -9.79
N VAL A 79 -32.94 4.80 -9.63
CA VAL A 79 -33.57 5.81 -8.75
C VAL A 79 -33.18 5.58 -7.28
N MET A 80 -33.19 4.33 -6.82
CA MET A 80 -32.76 3.95 -5.47
C MET A 80 -31.27 4.27 -5.24
N GLU A 81 -30.42 3.94 -6.22
CA GLU A 81 -28.99 4.24 -6.18
C GLU A 81 -28.75 5.75 -6.06
N ARG A 82 -29.40 6.60 -6.86
CA ARG A 82 -29.22 8.05 -6.80
C ARG A 82 -29.63 8.64 -5.46
N ARG A 83 -30.80 8.26 -4.96
CA ARG A 83 -31.28 8.74 -3.65
C ARG A 83 -30.30 8.41 -2.53
N ALA A 84 -29.81 7.18 -2.48
CA ALA A 84 -28.82 6.78 -1.50
C ALA A 84 -27.45 7.44 -1.74
N GLY A 85 -27.08 7.61 -3.01
CA GLY A 85 -25.84 8.24 -3.42
C GLY A 85 -25.73 9.69 -3.00
N GLU A 86 -26.80 10.47 -3.14
CA GLU A 86 -26.88 11.86 -2.70
C GLU A 86 -26.70 11.99 -1.18
N MET A 87 -27.32 11.09 -0.40
CA MET A 87 -27.12 11.03 1.06
C MET A 87 -25.66 10.72 1.42
N ILE A 88 -25.06 9.72 0.76
CA ILE A 88 -23.67 9.31 1.00
C ILE A 88 -22.70 10.43 0.59
N GLU A 89 -22.95 11.10 -0.54
CA GLU A 89 -22.15 12.22 -1.02
C GLU A 89 -22.19 13.39 -0.04
N GLY A 90 -23.37 13.75 0.46
CA GLY A 90 -23.53 14.79 1.48
C GLY A 90 -22.76 14.46 2.76
N PHE A 91 -22.90 13.23 3.28
CA PHE A 91 -22.16 12.78 4.45
C PHE A 91 -20.64 12.77 4.22
N ALA A 92 -20.19 12.28 3.05
CA ALA A 92 -18.77 12.24 2.70
C ALA A 92 -18.15 13.63 2.65
N ASN A 93 -18.83 14.62 2.06
CA ASN A 93 -18.34 16.01 1.99
C ASN A 93 -18.16 16.59 3.40
N LEU A 94 -19.15 16.43 4.28
CA LEU A 94 -19.05 16.89 5.67
C LEU A 94 -17.90 16.23 6.44
N SER A 95 -17.75 14.91 6.28
CA SER A 95 -16.63 14.16 6.88
C SER A 95 -15.30 14.69 6.36
N MET A 96 -15.14 14.86 5.05
CA MET A 96 -13.90 15.39 4.46
C MET A 96 -13.59 16.81 4.93
N ASP A 97 -14.58 17.71 4.99
CA ASP A 97 -14.40 19.08 5.47
C ASP A 97 -13.97 19.11 6.95
N GLN A 98 -14.58 18.27 7.79
CA GLN A 98 -14.17 18.12 9.18
C GLN A 98 -12.73 17.61 9.31
N ARG A 99 -12.40 16.51 8.61
CA ARG A 99 -11.05 15.94 8.61
C ARG A 99 -10.00 16.90 8.05
N CYS A 100 -10.40 17.74 7.09
CA CYS A 100 -9.55 18.78 6.52
C CYS A 100 -9.17 19.83 7.56
N ARG A 101 -10.17 20.39 8.27
CA ARG A 101 -9.92 21.36 9.36
C ARG A 101 -9.09 20.77 10.50
N GLU A 102 -9.41 19.55 10.93
CA GLU A 102 -8.64 18.86 11.97
C GLU A 102 -7.17 18.68 11.55
N ALA A 103 -6.89 18.28 10.31
CA ALA A 103 -5.54 18.14 9.80
C ALA A 103 -4.81 19.49 9.65
N PHE A 104 -5.52 20.53 9.22
CA PHE A 104 -4.97 21.89 9.11
C PHE A 104 -4.49 22.40 10.47
N GLU A 105 -5.37 22.34 11.47
CA GLU A 105 -5.08 22.80 12.83
C GLU A 105 -3.99 21.95 13.51
N ALA A 106 -4.00 20.64 13.29
CA ALA A 106 -2.95 19.76 13.81
C ALA A 106 -1.56 20.09 13.22
N GLU A 107 -1.47 20.39 11.92
CA GLU A 107 -0.20 20.80 11.31
C GLU A 107 0.23 22.20 11.76
N LYS A 108 -0.72 23.13 11.92
CA LYS A 108 -0.47 24.47 12.43
C LYS A 108 0.13 24.42 13.84
N ARG A 109 -0.52 23.69 14.75
CA ARG A 109 -0.03 23.47 16.14
C ARG A 109 1.36 22.85 16.15
N ARG A 110 1.58 21.79 15.38
CA ARG A 110 2.90 21.15 15.31
C ARG A 110 4.01 22.10 14.85
N LYS A 111 3.74 23.02 13.93
CA LYS A 111 4.74 24.02 13.51
C LYS A 111 5.02 25.05 14.61
N ILE A 112 4.00 25.45 15.37
CA ILE A 112 4.18 26.32 16.55
C ILE A 112 5.06 25.59 17.58
N ASP A 113 4.72 24.35 17.93
CA ASP A 113 5.48 23.55 18.90
C ASP A 113 6.96 23.38 18.50
N LEU A 114 7.23 23.18 17.20
CA LEU A 114 8.60 23.06 16.69
C LEU A 114 9.41 24.36 16.85
N ILE A 115 8.78 25.52 16.59
CA ILE A 115 9.42 26.83 16.75
C ILE A 115 9.70 27.09 18.24
N ASP A 116 8.75 26.79 19.11
CA ASP A 116 8.91 26.99 20.55
C ASP A 116 10.02 26.08 21.11
N MET A 117 10.08 24.82 20.67
CA MET A 117 11.17 23.91 21.02
C MET A 117 12.54 24.40 20.54
N GLU A 118 12.62 25.04 19.36
CA GLU A 118 13.87 25.59 18.84
C GLU A 118 14.31 26.84 19.60
N LYS A 119 13.37 27.72 19.96
CA LYS A 119 13.63 28.86 20.87
C LYS A 119 14.13 28.39 22.23
N ILE A 120 13.51 27.37 22.83
CA ILE A 120 13.95 26.79 24.09
C ILE A 120 15.38 26.26 23.96
N LYS A 121 15.70 25.52 22.89
CA LYS A 121 17.07 25.04 22.65
C LYS A 121 18.07 26.19 22.53
N ASN A 122 17.72 27.25 21.82
CA ASN A 122 18.60 28.40 21.64
C ASN A 122 18.79 29.19 22.94
N ASN A 123 17.74 29.35 23.75
CA ASN A 123 17.84 29.98 25.06
C ASN A 123 18.65 29.14 26.05
N VAL A 124 18.47 27.82 26.06
CA VAL A 124 19.28 26.89 26.86
C VAL A 124 20.74 26.88 26.40
N ALA A 125 21.00 26.91 25.09
CA ALA A 125 22.36 27.02 24.55
C ALA A 125 23.02 28.37 24.89
N GLY A 126 22.24 29.47 24.90
CA GLY A 126 22.69 30.78 25.35
C GLY A 126 23.01 30.83 26.85
N HIS A 127 22.20 30.16 27.69
CA HIS A 127 22.47 30.04 29.12
C HIS A 127 23.58 29.02 29.46
N LEU A 128 23.82 28.02 28.62
CA LEU A 128 24.94 27.08 28.80
C LEU A 128 26.31 27.74 28.63
N HIS A 129 26.39 28.94 28.03
CA HIS A 129 27.63 29.72 27.98
C HIS A 129 27.96 30.42 29.32
N LEU A 130 27.01 30.43 30.28
CA LEU A 130 27.19 31.01 31.62
C LEU A 130 27.21 29.96 32.75
N ALA A 131 27.02 28.68 32.45
CA ALA A 131 27.06 27.61 33.43
C ALA A 131 27.89 26.43 32.93
N ALA A 132 29.19 26.66 32.76
CA ALA A 132 30.16 25.58 32.87
C ALA A 132 30.30 25.20 34.35
N LEU A 133 29.38 24.37 34.87
CA LEU A 133 29.64 23.47 35.99
C LEU A 133 28.54 22.40 36.11
N HIS A 134 28.92 21.17 35.72
CA HIS A 134 28.32 19.86 36.04
C HIS A 134 26.82 19.64 35.77
N ILE A 135 26.50 18.69 34.88
CA ILE A 135 25.60 17.56 35.19
C ILE A 135 25.85 16.40 34.20
N VAL A 136 26.05 15.23 34.79
CA VAL A 136 26.23 13.92 34.18
C VAL A 136 24.89 13.37 33.70
N ALA A 137 24.92 12.64 32.57
CA ALA A 137 23.79 11.95 31.96
C ALA A 137 23.16 10.89 32.87
N ALA A 138 21.84 10.89 33.00
CA ALA A 138 21.02 9.70 33.28
C ALA A 138 19.57 9.91 32.81
N GLU A 139 18.92 8.80 32.46
CA GLU A 139 17.67 8.67 31.73
C GLU A 139 16.42 9.25 32.45
N GLY A 140 15.51 9.86 31.68
CA GLY A 140 14.10 10.04 32.04
C GLY A 140 13.74 11.32 32.82
N TYR A 141 12.87 12.15 32.21
CA TYR A 141 12.18 13.30 32.81
C TYR A 141 13.06 14.44 33.36
N LEU A 142 13.28 15.47 32.53
CA LEU A 142 13.64 16.81 33.00
C LEU A 142 12.38 17.53 33.50
N VAL A 143 12.16 17.50 34.82
CA VAL A 143 11.31 18.47 35.51
C VAL A 143 12.23 19.60 35.97
N LEU A 144 12.15 20.75 35.31
CA LEU A 144 12.77 21.98 35.81
C LEU A 144 11.93 22.47 37.00
N LYS A 145 12.40 22.23 38.23
CA LYS A 145 11.91 22.96 39.41
C LYS A 145 12.74 24.23 39.54
N ASN A 146 12.09 25.38 39.37
CA ASN A 146 12.67 26.67 39.74
C ASN A 146 12.97 26.66 41.23
N VAL A 147 14.23 26.89 41.59
CA VAL A 147 14.67 27.21 42.94
C VAL A 147 14.72 28.74 43.05
N SER A 148 13.58 29.33 43.39
CA SER A 148 13.43 30.62 44.08
C SER A 148 11.94 30.83 44.29
N GLY A 149 11.55 30.98 45.56
CA GLY A 149 10.16 31.05 45.97
C GLY A 149 9.55 32.43 45.73
N ASP A 150 9.23 32.73 44.48
CA ASP A 150 8.34 33.84 44.13
C ASP A 150 7.11 33.33 43.36
N PRO A 151 5.90 33.87 43.63
CA PRO A 151 4.67 33.39 43.04
C PRO A 151 4.67 33.62 41.52
N ALA A 152 4.21 32.60 40.80
CA ALA A 152 4.15 32.52 39.36
C ALA A 152 3.63 33.81 38.70
N HIS A 153 4.54 34.59 38.11
CA HIS A 153 4.16 35.63 37.17
C HIS A 153 3.48 34.94 35.98
N GLN A 154 2.18 35.16 35.81
CA GLN A 154 1.46 34.76 34.61
C GLN A 154 2.14 35.42 33.40
N LEU A 155 2.90 34.64 32.63
CA LEU A 155 3.32 35.03 31.30
C LEU A 155 2.11 34.91 30.37
N ASN A 156 1.28 35.95 30.37
CA ASN A 156 0.40 36.27 29.26
C ASN A 156 1.24 36.84 28.11
N GLU A 157 2.15 36.03 27.55
CA GLU A 157 2.75 36.34 26.26
C GLU A 157 1.83 35.81 25.16
N SER A 158 1.25 36.74 24.40
CA SER A 158 0.47 36.44 23.21
C SER A 158 1.26 35.49 22.30
N VAL A 159 0.68 34.34 21.98
CA VAL A 159 1.24 33.34 21.07
C VAL A 159 1.77 34.05 19.82
N PRO A 160 3.06 33.91 19.47
CA PRO A 160 3.62 34.62 18.32
C PRO A 160 2.81 34.26 17.07
N ALA A 161 2.46 35.26 16.27
CA ALA A 161 1.72 35.07 15.03
C ALA A 161 2.56 34.23 14.06
N VAL A 162 2.43 32.90 14.13
CA VAL A 162 3.11 32.00 13.21
C VAL A 162 2.48 32.18 11.84
N ASN A 163 3.31 32.59 10.87
CA ASN A 163 2.93 32.72 9.47
C ASN A 163 2.74 31.33 8.84
N PHE A 164 1.64 30.66 9.21
CA PHE A 164 1.26 29.35 8.72
C PHE A 164 0.63 29.48 7.33
N SER A 165 1.47 29.34 6.29
CA SER A 165 1.02 29.52 4.91
C SER A 165 0.27 28.31 4.30
N GLY A 166 0.00 27.25 5.08
CA GLY A 166 -0.78 26.08 4.63
C GLY A 166 -0.24 24.72 5.06
N MET A 167 -1.07 23.70 4.85
CA MET A 167 -0.82 22.30 5.22
C MET A 167 -0.08 21.51 4.12
N THR A 168 0.41 20.33 4.48
CA THR A 168 1.02 19.34 3.59
C THR A 168 0.04 18.20 3.31
N VAL A 169 -0.13 17.86 2.03
CA VAL A 169 -1.09 16.83 1.59
C VAL A 169 -0.45 15.84 0.62
N CYS A 170 -0.91 14.59 0.62
CA CYS A 170 -0.65 13.68 -0.50
C CYS A 170 -1.72 13.84 -1.57
N ALA A 171 -1.34 13.80 -2.84
CA ALA A 171 -2.27 13.72 -3.96
C ALA A 171 -1.87 12.60 -4.93
N ASP A 172 -2.86 11.84 -5.39
CA ASP A 172 -2.71 10.82 -6.43
C ASP A 172 -4.00 10.71 -7.26
N HIS A 173 -3.87 10.35 -8.54
CA HIS A 173 -4.97 10.26 -9.48
C HIS A 173 -5.23 8.82 -9.95
N GLY A 174 -6.47 8.36 -9.73
CA GLY A 174 -6.95 7.04 -10.12
C GLY A 174 -7.75 7.05 -11.42
N TRP A 175 -7.33 6.23 -12.38
CA TRP A 175 -8.09 5.97 -13.62
C TRP A 175 -9.03 4.77 -13.50
N GLN A 176 -10.27 4.90 -13.99
CA GLN A 176 -11.23 3.79 -14.07
C GLN A 176 -10.85 2.77 -15.15
N LYS A 177 -10.39 3.20 -16.33
CA LYS A 177 -9.79 2.31 -17.34
C LYS A 177 -8.26 2.45 -17.31
N ARG A 178 -7.51 1.36 -17.49
CA ARG A 178 -6.05 1.46 -17.64
C ARG A 178 -5.72 2.11 -18.98
N GLY A 179 -4.72 3.00 -19.00
CA GLY A 179 -4.27 3.71 -20.20
C GLY A 179 -4.82 5.13 -20.33
N PHE A 180 -4.22 5.92 -21.22
CA PHE A 180 -4.51 7.34 -21.41
C PHE A 180 -5.77 7.65 -22.23
N ASP A 181 -6.68 6.67 -22.34
CA ASP A 181 -7.99 6.81 -22.98
C ASP A 181 -9.14 6.59 -21.98
N SER A 182 -8.88 6.80 -20.69
CA SER A 182 -9.95 6.75 -19.70
C SER A 182 -10.93 7.91 -19.90
N LEU A 183 -12.23 7.61 -19.87
CA LEU A 183 -13.30 8.62 -19.91
C LEU A 183 -13.49 9.32 -18.56
N THR A 184 -12.98 8.72 -17.49
CA THR A 184 -13.13 9.21 -16.12
C THR A 184 -11.86 9.00 -15.31
N GLY A 185 -11.68 9.85 -14.31
CA GLY A 185 -10.58 9.79 -13.36
C GLY A 185 -11.00 10.43 -12.05
N HIS A 186 -10.30 10.10 -10.96
CA HIS A 186 -10.58 10.68 -9.65
C HIS A 186 -9.29 10.98 -8.90
N THR A 187 -9.23 12.10 -8.18
CA THR A 187 -8.11 12.47 -7.33
C THR A 187 -8.54 12.38 -5.87
N PHE A 188 -7.69 11.75 -5.05
CA PHE A 188 -7.77 11.86 -3.59
C PHE A 188 -6.69 12.81 -3.09
N LEU A 189 -7.07 13.77 -2.24
CA LEU A 189 -6.13 14.48 -1.38
C LEU A 189 -6.24 13.90 0.03
N MET A 190 -5.09 13.51 0.57
CA MET A 190 -4.95 12.87 1.86
C MET A 190 -4.13 13.74 2.82
N SER A 191 -4.58 13.84 4.07
CA SER A 191 -3.77 14.40 5.17
C SER A 191 -2.59 13.49 5.49
N LYS A 192 -1.53 14.05 6.08
CA LYS A 192 -0.35 13.28 6.48
C LYS A 192 -0.68 12.19 7.49
N ARG A 193 0.23 11.21 7.58
CA ARG A 193 0.15 10.10 8.52
C ARG A 193 0.07 10.56 9.97
N GLU A 194 0.79 11.61 10.33
CA GLU A 194 0.77 12.16 11.70
C GLU A 194 -0.60 12.76 12.06
N TYR A 195 -1.43 13.10 11.06
CA TYR A 195 -2.77 13.67 11.23
C TYR A 195 -3.88 12.65 10.89
N GLY A 196 -3.54 11.36 10.82
CA GLY A 196 -4.53 10.28 10.76
C GLY A 196 -4.81 9.68 9.38
N ASN A 197 -4.07 10.05 8.32
CA ASN A 197 -4.25 9.52 6.94
C ASN A 197 -5.71 9.60 6.46
N LYS A 198 -6.35 10.75 6.66
CA LYS A 198 -7.74 11.01 6.29
C LYS A 198 -7.85 11.61 4.90
N VAL A 199 -8.90 11.25 4.18
CA VAL A 199 -9.28 11.90 2.92
C VAL A 199 -9.83 13.28 3.27
N ILE A 200 -9.21 14.32 2.74
CA ILE A 200 -9.62 15.72 2.98
C ILE A 200 -10.32 16.33 1.79
N LYS A 201 -10.08 15.80 0.58
CA LYS A 201 -10.76 16.25 -0.64
C LYS A 201 -10.80 15.14 -1.67
N THR A 202 -11.85 15.14 -2.47
CA THR A 202 -12.01 14.27 -3.64
C THR A 202 -12.56 15.05 -4.82
N ILE A 203 -11.97 14.85 -6.00
CA ILE A 203 -12.46 15.40 -7.26
C ILE A 203 -12.61 14.26 -8.25
N VAL A 204 -13.77 14.16 -8.90
CA VAL A 204 -14.01 13.21 -9.99
C VAL A 204 -14.16 13.97 -11.30
N LYS A 205 -13.45 13.53 -12.33
CA LYS A 205 -13.49 14.10 -13.67
C LYS A 205 -14.14 13.14 -14.65
N HIS A 206 -15.04 13.68 -15.47
CA HIS A 206 -15.72 12.97 -16.54
C HIS A 206 -15.56 13.74 -17.85
N ARG A 207 -15.10 13.04 -18.89
CA ARG A 207 -14.99 13.57 -20.25
C ARG A 207 -16.32 13.58 -21.00
N THR A 208 -17.27 12.77 -20.54
CA THR A 208 -18.59 12.58 -21.17
C THR A 208 -19.66 12.33 -20.11
N CYS A 209 -20.90 12.65 -20.46
CA CYS A 209 -22.09 12.28 -19.70
C CYS A 209 -22.99 11.40 -20.57
N GLY A 210 -23.46 10.28 -20.03
CA GLY A 210 -24.28 9.30 -20.74
C GLY A 210 -25.60 9.88 -21.21
N THR A 211 -26.23 10.74 -20.39
CA THR A 211 -27.45 11.46 -20.77
C THR A 211 -27.19 12.40 -21.95
N CYS A 212 -26.16 13.25 -21.88
CA CYS A 212 -25.80 14.15 -22.97
C CYS A 212 -25.46 13.39 -24.26
N LYS A 213 -24.67 12.31 -24.15
CA LYS A 213 -24.25 11.47 -25.27
C LYS A 213 -25.45 10.80 -25.95
N TRP A 214 -26.38 10.26 -25.16
CA TRP A 214 -27.61 9.68 -25.67
C TRP A 214 -28.46 10.72 -26.40
N TRP A 215 -28.62 11.93 -25.85
CA TRP A 215 -29.38 13.00 -26.49
C TRP A 215 -28.74 13.46 -27.80
N LYS A 216 -27.42 13.67 -27.82
CA LYS A 216 -26.69 14.03 -29.03
C LYS A 216 -26.85 12.99 -30.13
N ARG A 217 -26.86 11.69 -29.78
CA ARG A 217 -27.00 10.59 -30.75
C ARG A 217 -28.42 10.40 -31.25
N ASN A 218 -29.42 10.44 -30.37
CA ASN A 218 -30.79 10.04 -30.71
C ASN A 218 -31.72 11.24 -30.97
N ARG A 219 -31.31 12.46 -30.64
CA ARG A 219 -32.07 13.71 -30.83
C ARG A 219 -31.14 14.86 -31.24
N PRO A 220 -30.46 14.78 -32.39
CA PRO A 220 -29.53 15.81 -32.85
C PRO A 220 -30.24 17.17 -32.95
N GLY A 221 -29.54 18.25 -32.61
CA GLY A 221 -30.07 19.63 -32.62
C GLY A 221 -30.98 19.99 -31.44
N ARG A 222 -31.45 19.02 -30.64
CA ARG A 222 -32.25 19.30 -29.44
C ARG A 222 -31.37 19.39 -28.19
N LYS A 223 -31.63 20.39 -27.35
CA LYS A 223 -30.96 20.52 -26.04
C LYS A 223 -31.30 19.29 -25.16
N PRO A 224 -30.32 18.69 -24.47
CA PRO A 224 -30.58 17.61 -23.51
C PRO A 224 -31.57 18.06 -22.43
N ARG A 225 -32.45 17.14 -22.00
CA ARG A 225 -33.32 17.42 -20.84
C ARG A 225 -32.50 17.84 -19.62
N PRO A 226 -33.06 18.67 -18.72
CA PRO A 226 -32.44 18.97 -17.43
C PRO A 226 -32.07 17.68 -16.68
N HIS A 227 -30.83 17.60 -16.22
CA HIS A 227 -30.30 16.50 -15.43
C HIS A 227 -29.02 16.94 -14.71
N ARG A 228 -28.58 16.18 -13.69
CA ARG A 228 -27.26 16.34 -13.08
C ARG A 228 -26.19 15.89 -14.08
N CYS A 229 -25.70 16.82 -14.89
CA CYS A 229 -24.66 16.53 -15.87
C CYS A 229 -23.33 16.29 -15.15
N VAL A 230 -22.73 15.12 -15.35
CA VAL A 230 -21.40 14.80 -14.79
C VAL A 230 -20.25 15.32 -15.65
N TRP A 231 -20.51 15.73 -16.90
CA TRP A 231 -19.46 16.15 -17.82
C TRP A 231 -18.81 17.46 -17.35
N ASN A 232 -17.57 17.36 -16.87
CA ASN A 232 -16.83 18.47 -16.24
C ASN A 232 -15.35 18.56 -16.69
N HIS A 233 -14.95 17.79 -17.71
CA HIS A 233 -13.61 17.81 -18.29
C HIS A 233 -13.65 18.01 -19.79
N ARG A 234 -12.75 18.86 -20.31
CA ARG A 234 -12.51 19.05 -21.75
C ARG A 234 -11.06 18.71 -22.07
N GLY A 235 -10.84 18.07 -23.21
CA GLY A 235 -9.51 17.64 -23.67
C GLY A 235 -9.21 16.16 -23.42
N SER A 236 -7.92 15.82 -23.42
CA SER A 236 -7.41 14.45 -23.29
C SER A 236 -7.52 13.94 -21.85
N ALA A 237 -7.47 12.62 -21.68
CA ALA A 237 -7.50 12.02 -20.34
C ALA A 237 -6.28 12.44 -19.51
N ARG A 238 -5.09 12.55 -20.13
CA ARG A 238 -3.83 12.97 -19.48
C ARG A 238 -3.95 14.26 -18.69
N LEU A 239 -4.84 15.17 -19.11
CA LEU A 239 -5.02 16.47 -18.46
C LEU A 239 -5.87 16.40 -17.19
N MET A 240 -6.71 15.36 -17.02
CA MET A 240 -7.65 15.26 -15.89
C MET A 240 -6.94 15.26 -14.53
N GLU A 241 -5.75 14.67 -14.44
CA GLU A 241 -4.97 14.61 -13.20
C GLU A 241 -4.60 16.01 -12.70
N SER A 242 -3.91 16.79 -13.55
CA SER A 242 -3.51 18.16 -13.20
C SER A 242 -4.73 19.06 -12.96
N GLN A 243 -5.79 18.97 -13.78
CA GLN A 243 -7.00 19.78 -13.60
C GLN A 243 -7.79 19.41 -12.33
N ALA A 244 -7.85 18.14 -11.98
CA ALA A 244 -8.49 17.70 -10.74
C ALA A 244 -7.69 18.14 -9.51
N GLY A 245 -6.35 18.05 -9.57
CA GLY A 245 -5.48 18.55 -8.50
C GLY A 245 -5.61 20.06 -8.30
N MET A 246 -5.62 20.84 -9.38
CA MET A 246 -5.82 22.30 -9.31
C MET A 246 -7.16 22.66 -8.71
N GLN A 247 -8.24 22.02 -9.18
CA GLN A 247 -9.58 22.24 -8.63
C GLN A 247 -9.61 21.93 -7.13
N ALA A 248 -9.01 20.82 -6.69
CA ALA A 248 -8.96 20.45 -5.29
C ALA A 248 -8.23 21.50 -4.43
N VAL A 249 -7.07 21.99 -4.89
CA VAL A 249 -6.29 23.01 -4.17
C VAL A 249 -7.05 24.34 -4.12
N LYS A 250 -7.68 24.74 -5.23
CA LYS A 250 -8.51 25.96 -5.28
C LYS A 250 -9.66 25.89 -4.29
N GLU A 251 -10.41 24.80 -4.28
CA GLU A 251 -11.53 24.62 -3.35
C GLU A 251 -11.07 24.61 -1.89
N LEU A 252 -9.90 24.02 -1.58
CA LEU A 252 -9.34 24.04 -0.23
C LEU A 252 -8.89 25.45 0.21
N LEU A 253 -8.35 26.24 -0.73
CA LEU A 253 -8.03 27.65 -0.48
C LEU A 253 -9.28 28.46 -0.16
N GLU A 254 -10.35 28.30 -0.96
CA GLU A 254 -11.65 28.96 -0.74
C GLU A 254 -12.32 28.52 0.57
N GLN A 255 -12.07 27.29 1.03
CA GLN A 255 -12.54 26.76 2.32
C GLN A 255 -11.73 27.24 3.54
N GLY A 256 -10.65 28.02 3.33
CA GLY A 256 -9.80 28.53 4.40
C GLY A 256 -8.74 27.54 4.93
N THR A 257 -8.48 26.44 4.20
CA THR A 257 -7.49 25.42 4.56
C THR A 257 -6.42 25.27 3.46
N PRO A 258 -5.61 26.32 3.20
CA PRO A 258 -4.66 26.35 2.09
C PRO A 258 -3.63 25.21 2.15
N VAL A 259 -3.22 24.74 0.97
CA VAL A 259 -2.19 23.72 0.78
C VAL A 259 -0.87 24.40 0.42
N LYS A 260 0.17 24.18 1.24
CA LYS A 260 1.54 24.66 0.99
C LYS A 260 2.37 23.64 0.22
N THR A 261 2.20 22.36 0.54
CA THR A 261 3.06 21.29 0.06
C THR A 261 2.25 20.10 -0.45
N ILE A 262 2.58 19.59 -1.63
CA ILE A 262 1.97 18.38 -2.20
C ILE A 262 3.01 17.28 -2.30
N GLU A 263 2.74 16.15 -1.66
CA GLU A 263 3.48 14.90 -1.78
C GLU A 263 2.87 14.04 -2.90
N GLY A 264 3.71 13.54 -3.80
CA GLY A 264 3.24 12.66 -4.87
C GLY A 264 4.31 12.36 -5.90
N ASP A 265 3.88 11.83 -7.02
CA ASP A 265 4.76 11.45 -8.13
C ASP A 265 5.53 12.65 -8.68
N GLY A 266 6.66 12.39 -9.31
CA GLY A 266 7.55 13.44 -9.84
C GLY A 266 7.02 14.21 -11.05
N ASP A 267 5.73 14.10 -11.39
CA ASP A 267 5.13 14.94 -12.41
C ASP A 267 4.90 16.37 -11.87
N ASN A 268 5.49 17.33 -12.57
CA ASN A 268 5.46 18.74 -12.22
C ASN A 268 4.33 19.51 -12.93
N THR A 269 3.55 18.85 -13.80
CA THR A 269 2.45 19.46 -14.55
C THR A 269 1.44 20.17 -13.62
N LEU A 270 1.07 19.57 -12.50
CA LEU A 270 0.18 20.19 -11.50
C LEU A 270 0.77 21.49 -10.94
N ILE A 271 2.04 21.46 -10.52
CA ILE A 271 2.69 22.61 -9.87
C ILE A 271 2.88 23.77 -10.85
N ALA A 272 3.29 23.46 -12.08
CA ALA A 272 3.43 24.45 -13.14
C ALA A 272 2.11 25.18 -13.39
N ARG A 273 0.99 24.45 -13.44
CA ARG A 273 -0.33 25.05 -13.68
C ARG A 273 -0.88 25.81 -12.47
N LEU A 274 -0.62 25.35 -11.23
CA LEU A 274 -0.96 26.10 -10.02
C LEU A 274 -0.30 27.48 -10.03
N LYS A 275 0.96 27.56 -10.47
CA LYS A 275 1.68 28.82 -10.62
C LYS A 275 1.12 29.68 -11.76
N SER A 276 0.91 29.10 -12.95
CA SER A 276 0.49 29.89 -14.12
C SER A 276 -0.99 30.33 -14.10
N GLU A 277 -1.90 29.49 -13.60
CA GLU A 277 -3.36 29.74 -13.68
C GLU A 277 -3.94 30.32 -12.38
N LEU A 278 -3.36 30.00 -11.21
CA LEU A 278 -3.87 30.45 -9.92
C LEU A 278 -2.90 31.37 -9.16
N ASN A 279 -1.70 31.62 -9.71
CA ASN A 279 -0.61 32.35 -9.03
C ASN A 279 -0.29 31.78 -7.63
N LEU A 280 -0.44 30.46 -7.44
CA LEU A 280 -0.18 29.78 -6.18
C LEU A 280 1.20 29.14 -6.19
N THR A 281 2.02 29.47 -5.20
CA THR A 281 3.33 28.85 -5.01
C THR A 281 3.21 27.65 -4.07
N VAL A 282 3.06 26.46 -4.66
CA VAL A 282 2.97 25.18 -3.95
C VAL A 282 4.27 24.40 -4.09
N THR A 283 4.81 23.91 -2.98
CA THR A 283 6.04 23.10 -2.96
C THR A 283 5.72 21.64 -3.28
N LYS A 284 6.50 21.02 -4.17
CA LYS A 284 6.40 19.58 -4.43
C LYS A 284 7.39 18.81 -3.56
N LYS A 285 6.91 17.75 -2.93
CA LYS A 285 7.76 16.71 -2.31
C LYS A 285 7.61 15.42 -3.09
N PHE A 286 8.74 14.83 -3.48
CA PHE A 286 8.75 13.59 -4.24
C PHE A 286 8.35 12.41 -3.34
N ASP A 287 7.51 11.52 -3.88
CA ASP A 287 7.24 10.24 -3.21
C ASP A 287 8.50 9.37 -3.23
N LYS A 288 8.86 8.85 -2.05
CA LYS A 288 10.03 7.99 -1.87
C LYS A 288 9.98 6.74 -2.74
N ASN A 289 8.83 6.08 -2.84
CA ASN A 289 8.73 4.81 -3.55
C ASN A 289 8.81 5.02 -5.06
N HIS A 290 8.17 6.06 -5.60
CA HIS A 290 8.22 6.42 -7.01
C HIS A 290 9.61 6.89 -7.42
N THR A 291 10.30 7.67 -6.58
CA THR A 291 11.69 8.08 -6.83
C THR A 291 12.60 6.86 -6.96
N ILE A 292 12.51 5.91 -6.02
CA ILE A 292 13.30 4.68 -6.05
C ILE A 292 12.92 3.82 -7.27
N LYS A 293 11.62 3.70 -7.58
CA LYS A 293 11.13 2.95 -8.73
C LYS A 293 11.67 3.51 -10.05
N ASN A 294 11.74 4.83 -10.20
CA ASN A 294 12.27 5.48 -11.39
C ASN A 294 13.78 5.23 -11.55
N ILE A 295 14.56 5.29 -10.47
CA ILE A 295 15.98 4.94 -10.50
C ILE A 295 16.17 3.46 -10.87
N VAL A 296 15.39 2.57 -10.27
CA VAL A 296 15.45 1.13 -10.56
C VAL A 296 15.01 0.81 -11.99
N ALA A 297 14.03 1.52 -12.55
CA ALA A 297 13.64 1.36 -13.94
C ALA A 297 14.82 1.63 -14.88
N ARG A 298 15.57 2.72 -14.65
CA ARG A 298 16.79 3.02 -15.43
C ARG A 298 17.86 1.93 -15.33
N LEU A 299 17.99 1.27 -14.16
CA LEU A 299 18.90 0.12 -14.00
C LEU A 299 18.46 -1.10 -14.85
N TYR A 300 17.16 -1.34 -14.95
CA TYR A 300 16.62 -2.38 -15.84
C TYR A 300 16.74 -2.00 -17.32
N ASP A 301 16.61 -0.71 -17.68
CA ASP A 301 16.83 -0.26 -19.05
C ASP A 301 18.29 -0.44 -19.47
N LEU A 302 19.25 -0.19 -18.56
CA LEU A 302 20.66 -0.54 -18.79
C LEU A 302 20.86 -2.03 -19.05
N GLN A 303 20.11 -2.91 -18.38
CA GLN A 303 20.16 -4.35 -18.60
C GLN A 303 19.65 -4.75 -19.98
N LYS A 304 18.57 -4.11 -20.47
CA LYS A 304 17.96 -4.42 -21.77
C LYS A 304 18.75 -3.89 -22.96
N ASN A 305 19.28 -2.67 -22.84
CA ASN A 305 19.86 -1.95 -23.97
C ASN A 305 21.33 -2.33 -24.27
N ASN A 306 21.96 -3.18 -23.45
CA ASN A 306 23.36 -3.55 -23.61
C ASN A 306 23.53 -5.06 -23.72
N LYS A 307 23.48 -5.61 -24.94
CA LYS A 307 23.69 -7.05 -25.19
C LYS A 307 25.02 -7.58 -24.63
N ASN A 308 26.05 -6.72 -24.57
CA ASN A 308 27.39 -7.07 -24.09
C ASN A 308 27.61 -6.82 -22.59
N LEU A 309 26.66 -6.22 -21.88
CA LEU A 309 26.84 -5.80 -20.49
C LEU A 309 25.78 -6.43 -19.58
N LYS A 310 26.06 -7.62 -19.09
CA LYS A 310 25.13 -8.41 -18.27
C LYS A 310 25.15 -7.97 -16.81
N ILE A 311 24.46 -6.87 -16.48
CA ILE A 311 24.10 -6.60 -15.09
C ILE A 311 23.08 -7.65 -14.62
N SER A 312 23.42 -8.42 -13.58
CA SER A 312 22.51 -9.46 -13.08
C SER A 312 21.35 -8.85 -12.29
N SER A 313 20.19 -9.50 -12.33
CA SER A 313 19.02 -9.13 -11.51
C SER A 313 19.34 -9.12 -10.01
N LEU A 314 20.31 -9.94 -9.59
CA LEU A 314 20.83 -9.97 -8.22
C LEU A 314 21.55 -8.66 -7.85
N VAL A 315 22.37 -8.12 -8.75
CA VAL A 315 23.07 -6.84 -8.56
C VAL A 315 22.06 -5.68 -8.52
N ILE A 316 21.07 -5.64 -9.43
CA ILE A 316 20.01 -4.62 -9.40
C ILE A 316 19.24 -4.68 -8.08
N ARG A 317 18.92 -5.88 -7.58
CA ARG A 317 18.25 -6.08 -6.28
C ARG A 317 19.11 -5.58 -5.12
N HIS A 318 20.43 -5.81 -5.16
CA HIS A 318 21.35 -5.28 -4.17
C HIS A 318 21.40 -3.75 -4.19
N LEU A 319 21.62 -3.14 -5.37
CA LEU A 319 21.60 -1.69 -5.56
C LEU A 319 20.29 -1.08 -5.07
N THR A 320 19.16 -1.69 -5.38
CA THR A 320 17.84 -1.27 -4.90
C THR A 320 17.77 -1.23 -3.37
N LYS A 321 18.37 -2.22 -2.69
CA LYS A 321 18.43 -2.25 -1.21
C LYS A 321 19.34 -1.15 -0.67
N SER A 322 20.48 -0.92 -1.31
CA SER A 322 21.43 0.13 -0.93
C SER A 322 20.84 1.53 -1.11
N ILE A 323 20.18 1.82 -2.25
CA ILE A 323 19.44 3.07 -2.48
C ILE A 323 18.37 3.27 -1.40
N LYS A 324 17.55 2.25 -1.12
CA LYS A 324 16.54 2.31 -0.05
C LYS A 324 17.13 2.66 1.30
N TYR A 325 18.32 2.14 1.61
CA TYR A 325 19.01 2.40 2.86
C TYR A 325 19.52 3.83 2.95
N VAL A 326 20.21 4.32 1.92
CA VAL A 326 20.67 5.73 1.81
C VAL A 326 19.49 6.68 2.00
N PHE A 327 18.40 6.47 1.25
CA PHE A 327 17.19 7.29 1.33
C PHE A 327 16.51 7.21 2.70
N ALA A 328 16.61 6.09 3.43
CA ALA A 328 15.98 5.93 4.73
C ALA A 328 16.80 6.54 5.88
N LYS A 329 18.12 6.63 5.75
CA LYS A 329 19.02 7.02 6.84
C LYS A 329 19.45 8.48 6.82
N ASN A 330 19.33 9.15 5.68
CA ASN A 330 19.78 10.54 5.48
C ASN A 330 18.61 11.54 5.33
N GLN A 331 17.41 11.22 5.85
CA GLN A 331 16.30 12.19 5.83
C GLN A 331 16.61 13.37 6.77
N GLY A 332 16.37 14.59 6.31
CA GLY A 332 16.69 15.84 6.99
C GLY A 332 18.17 16.25 6.92
N GLN A 333 19.01 15.51 6.20
CA GLN A 333 20.46 15.76 6.11
C GLN A 333 20.91 15.78 4.64
N PRO A 334 20.86 16.94 3.95
CA PRO A 334 21.15 17.03 2.51
C PRO A 334 22.60 16.68 2.17
N ASP A 335 23.56 17.08 3.00
CA ASP A 335 24.98 16.82 2.76
C ASP A 335 25.30 15.33 2.93
N ASP A 336 24.80 14.70 4.00
CA ASP A 336 24.92 13.26 4.19
C ASP A 336 24.22 12.47 3.08
N MET A 337 23.10 12.96 2.55
CA MET A 337 22.44 12.35 1.41
C MET A 337 23.36 12.34 0.19
N LYS A 338 23.97 13.48 -0.12
CA LYS A 338 24.89 13.64 -1.27
C LYS A 338 26.12 12.74 -1.10
N ASN A 339 26.81 12.84 0.03
CA ASN A 339 28.03 12.07 0.33
C ASN A 339 27.79 10.55 0.22
N ASN A 340 26.66 10.07 0.75
CA ASN A 340 26.34 8.64 0.70
C ASN A 340 25.87 8.17 -0.69
N LEU A 341 25.33 9.05 -1.54
CA LEU A 341 25.02 8.72 -2.94
C LEU A 341 26.30 8.67 -3.79
N GLU A 342 27.25 9.58 -3.56
CA GLU A 342 28.56 9.58 -4.21
C GLU A 342 29.37 8.33 -3.86
N ALA A 343 29.34 7.91 -2.59
CA ALA A 343 30.01 6.70 -2.14
C ALA A 343 29.32 5.40 -2.61
N LEU A 344 28.07 5.45 -3.07
CA LEU A 344 27.25 4.26 -3.33
C LEU A 344 27.84 3.32 -4.37
N ILE A 345 28.27 3.88 -5.52
CA ILE A 345 28.82 3.12 -6.64
C ILE A 345 30.26 2.70 -6.36
N PRO A 346 31.21 3.59 -6.00
CA PRO A 346 32.58 3.20 -5.64
C PRO A 346 32.61 2.07 -4.60
N HIS A 347 31.72 2.12 -3.60
CA HIS A 347 31.59 1.07 -2.61
C HIS A 347 31.35 -0.31 -3.23
N GLN A 348 30.52 -0.42 -4.28
CA GLN A 348 30.23 -1.73 -4.91
C GLN A 348 31.44 -2.33 -5.62
N PHE A 349 32.41 -1.50 -6.00
CA PHE A 349 33.65 -1.89 -6.69
C PHE A 349 34.83 -2.01 -5.71
N GLY A 350 34.58 -2.01 -4.40
CA GLY A 350 35.62 -2.14 -3.36
C GLY A 350 36.35 -0.84 -3.03
N ASP A 351 35.99 0.28 -3.65
CA ASP A 351 36.52 1.59 -3.31
C ASP A 351 35.76 2.19 -2.12
N HIS A 352 36.44 2.25 -0.98
CA HIS A 352 35.88 2.73 0.28
C HIS A 352 36.35 4.14 0.65
N SER A 353 37.06 4.86 -0.23
CA SER A 353 37.59 6.21 0.04
C SER A 353 36.51 7.17 0.55
N LEU A 354 35.41 7.28 -0.20
CA LEU A 354 34.29 8.20 0.06
C LEU A 354 33.28 7.68 1.10
N CYS A 355 33.45 6.46 1.61
CA CYS A 355 32.48 5.86 2.52
C CYS A 355 32.50 6.53 3.91
N GLN A 356 31.34 6.62 4.57
CA GLN A 356 31.28 6.94 6.01
C GLN A 356 31.27 5.66 6.86
N PRO A 357 31.84 5.66 8.09
CA PRO A 357 31.78 4.50 9.00
C PRO A 357 30.35 4.02 9.25
N ARG A 358 29.39 4.95 9.34
CA ARG A 358 27.97 4.63 9.53
C ARG A 358 27.38 3.76 8.42
N PHE A 359 27.93 3.78 7.21
CA PHE A 359 27.43 3.04 6.04
C PHE A 359 28.32 1.87 5.61
N CYS A 360 29.62 1.94 5.90
CA CYS A 360 30.60 0.97 5.41
C CYS A 360 31.13 0.07 6.52
N GLY A 361 30.90 -1.24 6.42
CA GLY A 361 31.42 -2.22 7.38
C GLY A 361 32.95 -2.30 7.39
N TYR A 362 33.60 -2.06 6.25
CA TYR A 362 35.06 -1.97 6.14
C TYR A 362 35.62 -0.83 7.01
N LYS A 363 35.06 0.38 6.93
CA LYS A 363 35.50 1.50 7.79
C LYS A 363 35.18 1.30 9.27
N ARG A 364 34.16 0.49 9.62
CA ARG A 364 33.88 0.15 11.04
C ARG A 364 34.86 -0.87 11.61
N LYS A 365 35.33 -1.80 10.78
CA LYS A 365 36.25 -2.88 11.17
C LYS A 365 37.25 -3.13 10.02
N PRO A 366 38.34 -2.35 9.95
CA PRO A 366 39.29 -2.41 8.83
C PRO A 366 40.04 -3.75 8.74
N SER A 367 40.10 -4.52 9.82
CA SER A 367 40.97 -5.69 9.99
C SER A 367 40.38 -7.03 9.52
N VAL A 368 39.15 -7.07 9.01
CA VAL A 368 38.51 -8.30 8.52
C VAL A 368 38.28 -8.16 7.03
N LYS A 369 38.73 -9.15 6.23
CA LYS A 369 38.41 -9.29 4.80
C LYS A 369 36.94 -8.93 4.57
N TYR A 370 36.68 -7.73 4.03
CA TYR A 370 35.34 -7.19 3.95
C TYR A 370 34.54 -7.95 2.89
N LEU A 371 33.50 -8.66 3.36
CA LEU A 371 32.64 -9.46 2.50
C LEU A 371 31.41 -8.64 2.10
N HIS A 372 31.22 -8.46 0.80
CA HIS A 372 30.00 -7.91 0.24
C HIS A 372 28.86 -8.94 0.32
N ARG A 373 28.33 -9.21 1.52
CA ARG A 373 27.35 -10.30 1.80
C ARG A 373 26.14 -10.36 0.87
N SER A 374 25.81 -9.27 0.18
CA SER A 374 24.65 -9.14 -0.69
C SER A 374 24.99 -9.03 -2.18
N LEU A 375 26.27 -9.02 -2.57
CA LEU A 375 26.73 -9.14 -3.95
C LEU A 375 26.97 -10.61 -4.33
N PRO A 376 26.95 -10.96 -5.62
CA PRO A 376 27.38 -12.28 -6.10
C PRO A 376 28.77 -12.64 -5.55
N TYR A 377 28.96 -13.89 -5.15
CA TYR A 377 30.23 -14.42 -4.63
C TYR A 377 30.81 -13.70 -3.40
N LYS A 378 30.03 -12.81 -2.76
CA LYS A 378 30.46 -11.95 -1.64
C LYS A 378 31.66 -11.05 -1.96
N ALA A 379 31.90 -10.79 -3.25
CA ALA A 379 33.03 -10.04 -3.79
C ALA A 379 32.59 -8.67 -4.35
N PRO A 380 33.51 -7.69 -4.44
CA PRO A 380 33.24 -6.45 -5.17
C PRO A 380 33.03 -6.72 -6.66
N LEU A 381 32.31 -5.82 -7.33
CA LEU A 381 32.20 -5.81 -8.79
C LEU A 381 33.55 -5.39 -9.40
N SER A 382 33.90 -5.95 -10.56
CA SER A 382 35.20 -5.72 -11.22
C SER A 382 35.12 -5.13 -12.63
N ASP A 383 33.94 -5.08 -13.25
CA ASP A 383 33.76 -4.61 -14.63
C ASP A 383 33.87 -3.07 -14.76
N PRO A 384 34.92 -2.53 -15.41
CA PRO A 384 35.13 -1.08 -15.53
C PRO A 384 34.05 -0.38 -16.38
N VAL A 385 33.55 -1.04 -17.43
CA VAL A 385 32.53 -0.47 -18.32
C VAL A 385 31.19 -0.38 -17.57
N LEU A 386 30.89 -1.38 -16.75
CA LEU A 386 29.73 -1.32 -15.84
C LEU A 386 29.85 -0.20 -14.81
N ARG A 387 31.05 0.02 -14.27
CA ARG A 387 31.31 1.11 -13.31
C ARG A 387 30.97 2.47 -13.93
N GLU A 388 31.50 2.75 -15.12
CA GLU A 388 31.27 4.00 -15.84
C GLU A 388 29.77 4.22 -16.13
N LYS A 389 29.09 3.21 -16.67
CA LYS A 389 27.64 3.31 -16.97
C LYS A 389 26.80 3.55 -15.72
N LEU A 390 27.16 2.93 -14.58
CA LEU A 390 26.49 3.17 -13.32
C LEU A 390 26.78 4.57 -12.78
N GLN A 391 28.01 5.08 -12.92
CA GLN A 391 28.34 6.45 -12.52
C GLN A 391 27.53 7.47 -13.33
N ASN A 392 27.49 7.33 -14.66
CA ASN A 392 26.71 8.21 -15.54
C ASN A 392 25.20 8.17 -15.22
N LEU A 393 24.67 7.00 -14.83
CA LEU A 393 23.27 6.88 -14.41
C LEU A 393 22.99 7.64 -13.10
N PHE A 394 23.92 7.59 -12.15
CA PHE A 394 23.76 8.15 -10.82
C PHE A 394 24.14 9.63 -10.71
N GLU A 395 24.91 10.17 -11.64
CA GLU A 395 25.27 11.60 -11.66
C GLU A 395 24.04 12.54 -11.61
N PRO A 396 22.98 12.35 -12.44
CA PRO A 396 21.74 13.12 -12.32
C PRO A 396 20.95 12.88 -11.02
N VAL A 397 21.20 11.77 -10.32
CA VAL A 397 20.59 11.45 -9.02
C VAL A 397 21.35 12.19 -7.92
N ILE A 398 22.68 12.18 -7.96
CA ILE A 398 23.55 12.88 -7.01
C ILE A 398 23.33 14.39 -7.09
N SER A 399 23.23 14.96 -8.29
CA SER A 399 22.97 16.40 -8.45
C SER A 399 21.65 16.86 -7.83
N LYS A 400 20.69 15.93 -7.64
CA LYS A 400 19.38 16.17 -7.00
C LYS A 400 19.32 15.71 -5.54
N ALA A 401 20.44 15.36 -4.91
CA ALA A 401 20.49 14.80 -3.56
C ALA A 401 19.73 15.63 -2.50
N ALA A 402 19.82 16.96 -2.55
CA ALA A 402 19.09 17.85 -1.64
C ALA A 402 17.57 17.62 -1.69
N SER A 403 17.00 17.36 -2.87
CA SER A 403 15.57 17.08 -3.04
C SER A 403 15.14 15.72 -2.45
N TYR A 404 16.09 14.82 -2.20
CA TYR A 404 15.83 13.50 -1.60
C TYR A 404 15.96 13.51 -0.08
N ALA A 405 16.48 14.59 0.52
CA ALA A 405 16.59 14.73 1.96
C ALA A 405 15.22 14.92 2.65
N ASP A 406 14.20 15.35 1.92
CA ASP A 406 12.84 15.59 2.44
C ASP A 406 11.77 14.94 1.55
N LEU A 407 11.74 13.60 1.57
CA LEU A 407 10.84 12.81 0.74
C LEU A 407 9.47 12.61 1.42
N GLY A 408 8.42 12.76 0.62
CA GLY A 408 7.04 12.50 1.00
C GLY A 408 6.64 11.02 0.82
N SER A 409 5.37 10.73 1.10
CA SER A 409 4.79 9.42 0.85
C SER A 409 3.38 9.48 0.28
N SER A 410 3.18 8.89 -0.91
CA SER A 410 1.87 8.76 -1.55
C SER A 410 1.10 7.48 -1.19
N GLN A 411 1.61 6.69 -0.25
CA GLN A 411 1.04 5.39 0.15
C GLN A 411 -0.40 5.47 0.66
N ALA A 412 -0.78 6.58 1.30
CA ALA A 412 -2.16 6.81 1.74
C ALA A 412 -3.12 6.93 0.54
N CYS A 413 -2.65 7.58 -0.53
CA CYS A 413 -3.41 7.75 -1.75
C CYS A 413 -3.50 6.43 -2.55
N GLU A 414 -2.44 5.59 -2.59
CA GLU A 414 -2.51 4.23 -3.15
C GLU A 414 -3.58 3.37 -2.44
N HIS A 415 -3.66 3.47 -1.11
CA HIS A 415 -4.70 2.81 -0.32
C HIS A 415 -6.10 3.32 -0.69
N ALA A 416 -6.27 4.64 -0.83
CA ALA A 416 -7.55 5.25 -1.21
C ALA A 416 -7.99 4.82 -2.61
N ASN A 417 -7.10 4.87 -3.59
CA ASN A 417 -7.33 4.40 -4.95
C ASN A 417 -7.68 2.91 -4.99
N ARG A 418 -7.02 2.08 -4.16
CA ARG A 418 -7.40 0.67 -4.00
C ARG A 418 -8.80 0.53 -3.43
N ALA A 419 -9.16 1.27 -2.39
CA ALA A 419 -10.49 1.23 -1.79
C ALA A 419 -11.58 1.64 -2.81
N ALA A 420 -11.32 2.69 -3.60
CA ALA A 420 -12.18 3.10 -4.71
C ALA A 420 -12.32 2.00 -5.75
N SER A 421 -11.23 1.32 -6.12
CA SER A 421 -11.26 0.21 -7.09
C SER A 421 -12.05 -1.02 -6.61
N LEU A 422 -12.21 -1.21 -5.29
CA LEU A 422 -13.05 -2.29 -4.77
C LEU A 422 -14.55 -1.97 -4.89
N ARG A 423 -14.93 -0.70 -4.76
CA ARG A 423 -16.32 -0.23 -4.91
C ARG A 423 -16.69 0.03 -6.37
N ALA A 424 -15.74 0.51 -7.15
CA ALA A 424 -15.85 0.74 -8.58
C ALA A 424 -14.74 -0.03 -9.31
N PRO A 425 -14.88 -1.37 -9.49
CA PRO A 425 -13.92 -2.17 -10.21
C PRO A 425 -13.73 -1.71 -11.66
N LYS A 426 -12.49 -1.71 -12.12
CA LYS A 426 -12.10 -1.23 -13.47
C LYS A 426 -12.74 -1.99 -14.64
N HIS A 427 -13.21 -3.22 -14.41
CA HIS A 427 -13.91 -4.02 -15.42
C HIS A 427 -15.40 -3.66 -15.55
N LEU A 428 -15.94 -2.87 -14.61
CA LEU A 428 -17.32 -2.40 -14.64
C LEU A 428 -17.34 -0.90 -14.97
N HIS A 429 -18.25 -0.51 -15.85
CA HIS A 429 -18.38 0.88 -16.26
C HIS A 429 -19.39 1.63 -15.37
N TYR A 430 -18.89 2.43 -14.44
CA TYR A 430 -19.69 3.37 -13.64
C TYR A 430 -19.58 4.82 -14.11
N GLY A 431 -18.64 5.07 -15.03
CA GLY A 431 -18.40 6.39 -15.60
C GLY A 431 -19.59 6.92 -16.41
N GLU A 432 -19.47 8.17 -16.85
CA GLU A 432 -20.54 8.87 -17.59
C GLU A 432 -21.87 9.04 -16.81
N SER A 433 -21.91 8.66 -15.52
CA SER A 433 -23.03 8.84 -14.60
C SER A 433 -22.53 9.17 -13.18
N GLU A 434 -23.43 9.63 -12.33
CA GLU A 434 -23.18 9.98 -10.92
C GLU A 434 -22.79 8.75 -10.08
N SER A 435 -23.00 7.53 -10.59
CA SER A 435 -22.65 6.28 -9.89
C SER A 435 -21.16 6.21 -9.53
N LEU A 436 -20.28 6.73 -10.39
CA LEU A 436 -18.86 6.81 -10.08
C LEU A 436 -18.59 7.76 -8.91
N ASP A 437 -19.20 8.95 -8.93
CA ASP A 437 -19.06 9.97 -7.88
C ASP A 437 -19.48 9.41 -6.53
N PHE A 438 -20.65 8.77 -6.47
CA PHE A 438 -21.16 8.15 -5.24
C PHE A 438 -20.20 7.10 -4.68
N ARG A 439 -19.57 6.28 -5.54
CA ARG A 439 -18.60 5.24 -5.11
C ARG A 439 -17.29 5.83 -4.63
N VAL A 440 -16.80 6.89 -5.28
CA VAL A 440 -15.61 7.62 -4.83
C VAL A 440 -15.89 8.29 -3.47
N LYS A 441 -17.04 8.95 -3.31
CA LYS A 441 -17.47 9.58 -2.06
C LYS A 441 -17.70 8.56 -0.94
N ALA A 442 -18.35 7.44 -1.23
CA ALA A 442 -18.48 6.31 -0.31
C ALA A 442 -17.12 5.78 0.14
N SER A 443 -16.14 5.74 -0.77
CA SER A 443 -14.78 5.32 -0.43
C SER A 443 -14.10 6.33 0.50
N ALA A 444 -14.26 7.63 0.24
CA ALA A 444 -13.76 8.68 1.11
C ALA A 444 -14.36 8.60 2.52
N ALA A 445 -15.70 8.52 2.61
CA ALA A 445 -16.41 8.38 3.88
C ALA A 445 -15.97 7.12 4.64
N CYS A 446 -15.80 5.99 3.95
CA CYS A 446 -15.36 4.75 4.58
C CYS A 446 -13.90 4.81 5.09
N ILE A 447 -13.02 5.53 4.40
CA ILE A 447 -11.63 5.74 4.86
C ILE A 447 -11.62 6.62 6.11
N ASN A 448 -12.48 7.64 6.14
CA ASN A 448 -12.54 8.60 7.24
C ASN A 448 -13.21 8.03 8.48
N GLU A 449 -14.39 7.42 8.35
CA GLU A 449 -15.24 6.99 9.46
C GLU A 449 -15.29 5.47 9.67
N GLY A 450 -14.57 4.70 8.86
CA GLY A 450 -14.65 3.24 8.88
C GLY A 450 -15.94 2.70 8.24
N ARG A 451 -16.36 1.48 8.60
CA ARG A 451 -17.60 0.88 8.07
C ARG A 451 -18.85 1.54 8.64
N ASN A 452 -18.74 2.23 9.78
CA ASN A 452 -19.86 2.91 10.42
C ASN A 452 -20.42 4.10 9.60
N TYR A 453 -19.71 4.56 8.56
CA TYR A 453 -20.15 5.68 7.72
C TYR A 453 -21.57 5.53 7.17
N LEU A 454 -21.99 4.30 6.80
CA LEU A 454 -23.35 4.04 6.32
C LEU A 454 -24.40 4.22 7.41
N SER A 455 -24.12 3.72 8.63
CA SER A 455 -25.02 3.86 9.77
C SER A 455 -25.22 5.33 10.11
N GLU A 456 -24.14 6.12 10.12
CA GLU A 456 -24.19 7.56 10.38
C GLU A 456 -24.89 8.33 9.26
N THR A 457 -24.66 7.95 8.00
CA THR A 457 -25.41 8.49 6.85
C THR A 457 -26.91 8.28 7.05
N PHE A 458 -27.34 7.07 7.42
CA PHE A 458 -28.76 6.78 7.64
C PHE A 458 -29.34 7.57 8.80
N LYS A 459 -28.66 7.60 9.96
CA LYS A 459 -29.11 8.38 11.12
C LYS A 459 -29.31 9.86 10.78
N ARG A 460 -28.36 10.46 10.05
CA ARG A 460 -28.42 11.88 9.67
C ARG A 460 -29.63 12.21 8.79
N HIS A 461 -30.10 11.26 8.00
CA HIS A 461 -31.27 11.41 7.14
C HIS A 461 -32.57 10.88 7.79
N GLY A 462 -32.56 10.53 9.08
CA GLY A 462 -33.74 10.02 9.79
C GLY A 462 -34.10 8.58 9.47
N LEU A 463 -33.18 7.81 8.87
CA LEU A 463 -33.35 6.38 8.62
C LEU A 463 -32.75 5.57 9.79
N SER A 464 -33.38 4.44 10.10
CA SER A 464 -32.81 3.49 11.07
C SER A 464 -31.41 3.04 10.62
N PRO A 465 -30.39 3.04 11.51
CA PRO A 465 -29.04 2.56 11.19
C PRO A 465 -28.99 1.05 10.91
N GLY A 466 -30.03 0.30 11.30
CA GLY A 466 -30.16 -1.14 11.07
C GLY A 466 -29.58 -1.98 12.20
N SER A 467 -30.42 -2.87 12.76
CA SER A 467 -30.06 -3.77 13.85
C SER A 467 -28.94 -4.75 13.49
N PHE A 468 -28.88 -5.21 12.24
CA PHE A 468 -27.81 -6.10 11.75
C PHE A 468 -26.61 -5.35 11.17
N THR A 469 -26.84 -4.18 10.60
CA THR A 469 -25.80 -3.36 9.96
C THR A 469 -24.79 -2.86 10.97
N VAL A 470 -25.25 -2.36 12.13
CA VAL A 470 -24.36 -1.82 13.17
C VAL A 470 -23.40 -2.88 13.74
N PRO A 471 -23.86 -4.05 14.24
CA PRO A 471 -22.95 -5.09 14.73
C PRO A 471 -21.99 -5.61 13.65
N TYR A 472 -22.48 -5.78 12.42
CA TYR A 472 -21.63 -6.21 11.30
C TYR A 472 -20.50 -5.21 11.03
N ASN A 473 -20.82 -3.91 11.01
CA ASN A 473 -19.84 -2.85 10.78
C ASN A 473 -18.77 -2.85 11.89
N SER A 474 -19.19 -2.92 13.16
CA SER A 474 -18.27 -3.00 14.30
C SER A 474 -17.34 -4.21 14.22
N LYS A 475 -17.88 -5.40 13.89
CA LYS A 475 -17.08 -6.62 13.68
C LYS A 475 -16.04 -6.43 12.57
N LYS A 476 -16.43 -5.84 11.45
CA LYS A 476 -15.53 -5.65 10.30
C LYS A 476 -14.45 -4.61 10.57
N ASP A 477 -14.75 -3.55 11.30
CA ASP A 477 -13.76 -2.56 11.71
C ASP A 477 -12.76 -3.16 12.72
N HIS A 478 -13.22 -3.97 13.68
CA HIS A 478 -12.34 -4.71 14.59
C HIS A 478 -11.41 -5.69 13.86
N GLU A 479 -11.94 -6.45 12.89
CA GLU A 479 -11.13 -7.34 12.04
C GLU A 479 -10.07 -6.55 11.25
N ARG A 480 -10.42 -5.37 10.73
CA ARG A 480 -9.49 -4.50 10.01
C ARG A 480 -8.36 -4.04 10.92
N GLU A 481 -8.66 -3.58 12.12
CA GLU A 481 -7.66 -3.12 13.09
C GLU A 481 -6.70 -4.24 13.50
N LYS A 482 -7.23 -5.44 13.79
CA LYS A 482 -6.41 -6.63 14.08
C LYS A 482 -5.45 -6.94 12.92
N ARG A 483 -5.94 -6.93 11.67
CA ARG A 483 -5.10 -7.15 10.48
C ARG A 483 -4.03 -6.08 10.32
N GLN A 484 -4.35 -4.81 10.57
CA GLN A 484 -3.40 -3.72 10.50
C GLN A 484 -2.30 -3.86 11.56
N LYS A 485 -2.65 -4.15 12.82
CA LYS A 485 -1.69 -4.43 13.90
C LYS A 485 -0.76 -5.59 13.54
N LYS A 486 -1.33 -6.73 13.09
CA LYS A 486 -0.56 -7.90 12.66
C LYS A 486 0.39 -7.58 11.49
N SER A 487 -0.06 -6.80 10.50
CA SER A 487 0.75 -6.45 9.33
C SER A 487 2.00 -5.61 9.63
N LYS A 488 2.04 -4.95 10.79
CA LYS A 488 3.17 -4.10 11.23
C LYS A 488 4.28 -4.90 11.93
N LEU A 489 3.98 -6.11 12.42
CA LEU A 489 4.92 -6.95 13.17
C LEU A 489 6.18 -7.28 12.34
N PRO A 490 7.39 -7.25 12.94
CA PRO A 490 8.64 -7.57 12.25
C PRO A 490 8.64 -8.94 11.58
N GLU A 491 8.16 -9.97 12.28
CA GLU A 491 8.04 -11.34 11.76
C GLU A 491 7.17 -11.42 10.51
N GLN A 492 6.04 -10.71 10.51
CA GLN A 492 5.11 -10.68 9.37
C GLN A 492 5.71 -9.90 8.18
N LYS A 493 6.49 -8.84 8.45
CA LYS A 493 7.29 -8.16 7.41
C LYS A 493 8.35 -9.09 6.82
N LEU A 494 9.09 -9.80 7.67
CA LEU A 494 10.12 -10.75 7.24
C LEU A 494 9.53 -11.91 6.43
N ARG A 495 8.44 -12.53 6.90
CA ARG A 495 7.75 -13.61 6.17
C ARG A 495 7.28 -13.16 4.80
N ARG A 496 6.75 -11.93 4.67
CA ARG A 496 6.38 -11.37 3.36
C ARG A 496 7.57 -11.20 2.42
N LEU A 497 8.74 -10.82 2.95
CA LEU A 497 9.96 -10.72 2.14
C LEU A 497 10.41 -12.11 1.67
N LYS A 498 10.44 -13.11 2.57
CA LYS A 498 10.76 -14.51 2.22
C LYS A 498 9.81 -15.07 1.14
N LEU A 499 8.49 -14.95 1.35
CA LEU A 499 7.48 -15.38 0.38
C LEU A 499 7.56 -14.63 -0.97
N LYS A 500 8.03 -13.37 -0.96
CA LYS A 500 8.26 -12.62 -2.20
C LYS A 500 9.47 -13.16 -2.93
N GLU A 501 10.55 -13.45 -2.22
CA GLU A 501 11.77 -14.05 -2.77
C GLU A 501 11.49 -15.45 -3.32
N GLU A 502 10.83 -16.31 -2.56
CA GLU A 502 10.40 -17.66 -2.97
C GLU A 502 9.60 -17.61 -4.28
N ARG A 503 8.62 -16.69 -4.39
CA ARG A 503 7.82 -16.52 -5.61
C ARG A 503 8.65 -16.04 -6.80
N ILE A 504 9.58 -15.12 -6.60
CA ILE A 504 10.44 -14.62 -7.68
C ILE A 504 11.36 -15.74 -8.18
N THR A 505 11.97 -16.49 -7.27
CA THR A 505 12.85 -17.61 -7.61
C THR A 505 12.09 -18.71 -8.34
N SER A 506 10.92 -19.11 -7.81
CA SER A 506 10.07 -20.12 -8.45
C SER A 506 9.62 -19.65 -9.83
N LYS A 507 9.16 -18.40 -9.95
CA LYS A 507 8.72 -17.85 -11.23
C LYS A 507 9.86 -17.82 -12.26
N GLY A 508 11.04 -17.34 -11.88
CA GLY A 508 12.19 -17.28 -12.79
C GLY A 508 12.71 -18.67 -13.21
N ALA A 509 12.62 -19.67 -12.33
CA ALA A 509 12.94 -21.04 -12.69
C ALA A 509 11.93 -21.61 -13.70
N CYS A 510 10.63 -21.42 -13.45
CA CYS A 510 9.58 -21.82 -14.39
C CYS A 510 9.75 -21.12 -15.76
N GLU A 511 9.87 -19.80 -15.80
CA GLU A 511 10.07 -19.05 -17.06
C GLU A 511 11.33 -19.49 -17.82
N ALA A 512 12.42 -19.84 -17.11
CA ALA A 512 13.63 -20.36 -17.75
C ALA A 512 13.46 -21.79 -18.32
N THR A 513 12.65 -22.63 -17.66
CA THR A 513 12.33 -23.98 -18.15
C THR A 513 11.31 -23.95 -19.30
N GLU A 514 10.36 -23.01 -19.27
CA GLU A 514 9.29 -22.87 -20.25
C GLU A 514 9.78 -22.23 -21.58
N GLY A 515 10.92 -21.53 -21.56
CA GLY A 515 11.42 -20.80 -22.73
C GLY A 515 10.54 -19.60 -23.10
N ALA A 516 10.69 -19.07 -24.32
CA ALA A 516 9.90 -17.94 -24.78
C ALA A 516 8.47 -18.38 -25.16
N SER A 517 7.56 -18.45 -24.18
CA SER A 517 6.18 -18.91 -24.43
C SER A 517 5.22 -17.80 -24.91
N TYR A 518 5.51 -16.52 -24.65
CA TYR A 518 4.67 -15.39 -25.08
C TYR A 518 5.47 -14.09 -25.18
N GLU A 519 5.75 -13.64 -26.42
CA GLU A 519 6.27 -12.31 -26.72
C GLU A 519 5.41 -11.65 -27.81
N SER A 520 5.22 -10.34 -27.72
CA SER A 520 4.51 -9.57 -28.75
C SER A 520 5.27 -9.65 -30.08
N GLU A 521 4.55 -9.93 -31.17
CA GLU A 521 5.08 -10.09 -32.54
C GLU A 521 5.93 -11.35 -32.79
N ILE A 522 5.88 -12.37 -31.92
CA ILE A 522 6.52 -13.67 -32.17
C ILE A 522 6.10 -14.29 -33.53
N SER A 523 4.88 -14.00 -33.99
CA SER A 523 4.37 -14.46 -35.30
C SER A 523 4.95 -13.73 -36.51
N PHE A 524 5.65 -12.61 -36.33
CA PHE A 524 6.24 -11.82 -37.43
C PHE A 524 7.75 -12.02 -37.59
N SER A 525 8.40 -12.73 -36.67
CA SER A 525 9.75 -13.21 -36.89
C SER A 525 9.70 -14.41 -37.84
N GLU A 526 10.33 -14.30 -39.01
CA GLU A 526 10.52 -15.37 -40.02
C GLU A 526 11.27 -16.63 -39.49
N GLN A 527 11.55 -16.69 -38.20
CA GLN A 527 12.18 -17.82 -37.50
C GLN A 527 11.19 -18.62 -36.63
N ALA A 528 9.91 -18.24 -36.60
CA ALA A 528 8.90 -19.06 -35.96
C ALA A 528 8.48 -20.16 -36.94
N GLU A 529 9.16 -21.32 -36.90
CA GLU A 529 8.51 -22.56 -37.32
C GLU A 529 7.15 -22.63 -36.62
N ASP A 530 6.08 -22.86 -37.39
CA ASP A 530 4.74 -23.04 -36.85
C ASP A 530 4.82 -24.09 -35.74
N ILE A 531 4.62 -23.65 -34.49
CA ILE A 531 4.69 -24.53 -33.34
C ILE A 531 3.40 -25.37 -33.38
N GLU A 532 3.38 -26.47 -34.14
CA GLU A 532 2.21 -27.35 -34.30
C GLU A 532 1.71 -27.89 -32.95
N ARG A 533 2.59 -27.94 -31.94
CA ARG A 533 2.29 -28.44 -30.60
C ARG A 533 3.07 -27.68 -29.53
N ILE A 534 2.37 -27.23 -28.48
CA ILE A 534 2.99 -26.65 -27.28
C ILE A 534 4.11 -27.60 -26.80
N PRO A 535 5.36 -27.12 -26.63
CA PRO A 535 6.45 -27.97 -26.14
C PRO A 535 6.03 -28.63 -24.83
N ASP A 536 6.14 -29.96 -24.77
CA ASP A 536 5.88 -30.69 -23.52
C ASP A 536 6.82 -30.14 -22.44
N ALA A 537 6.31 -29.99 -21.22
CA ALA A 537 7.09 -29.50 -20.09
C ALA A 537 8.41 -30.29 -20.01
N ILE A 538 9.56 -29.60 -20.05
CA ILE A 538 10.86 -30.25 -20.01
C ILE A 538 10.86 -31.22 -18.82
N PRO A 539 11.00 -32.54 -19.06
CA PRO A 539 11.01 -33.51 -17.98
C PRO A 539 12.12 -33.14 -17.00
N LYS A 540 11.83 -33.23 -15.70
CA LYS A 540 12.89 -33.08 -14.70
C LYS A 540 14.02 -34.05 -15.07
N PRO A 541 15.29 -33.61 -15.08
CA PRO A 541 16.40 -34.48 -15.44
C PRO A 541 16.37 -35.72 -14.54
N LEU A 542 16.19 -36.89 -15.14
CA LEU A 542 16.40 -38.17 -14.50
C LEU A 542 17.92 -38.38 -14.42
N PHE A 543 18.45 -38.43 -13.21
CA PHE A 543 19.85 -38.77 -13.00
C PHE A 543 20.09 -40.19 -13.47
N THR A 544 20.86 -40.36 -14.55
CA THR A 544 21.36 -41.66 -14.98
C THR A 544 22.57 -42.03 -14.13
N ALA A 545 22.63 -43.27 -13.64
CA ALA A 545 23.79 -43.77 -12.93
C ALA A 545 25.00 -43.76 -13.87
N VAL A 546 26.11 -43.17 -13.43
CA VAL A 546 27.37 -43.17 -14.17
C VAL A 546 27.98 -44.56 -14.02
N SER A 547 28.14 -45.29 -15.12
CA SER A 547 28.62 -46.67 -15.14
C SER A 547 30.14 -46.81 -14.93
N SER A 548 30.92 -45.77 -15.22
CA SER A 548 32.35 -45.70 -14.86
C SER A 548 32.84 -44.24 -14.83
N LEU A 549 33.73 -43.92 -13.88
CA LEU A 549 34.44 -42.65 -13.79
C LEU A 549 35.91 -42.95 -14.07
N ASP A 550 36.41 -42.56 -15.25
CA ASP A 550 37.85 -42.59 -15.52
C ASP A 550 38.51 -41.50 -14.65
N ASN A 551 39.42 -41.94 -13.77
CA ASN A 551 40.03 -41.23 -12.64
C ASN A 551 39.10 -40.93 -11.45
N PRO A 552 39.19 -41.72 -10.35
CA PRO A 552 38.39 -41.46 -9.16
C PRO A 552 38.94 -40.25 -8.39
N THR A 553 38.37 -39.07 -8.62
CA THR A 553 38.38 -38.02 -7.58
C THR A 553 37.61 -38.55 -6.38
N PHE A 554 38.29 -38.75 -5.25
CA PHE A 554 37.62 -39.13 -4.01
C PHE A 554 36.59 -38.06 -3.64
N VAL A 555 35.33 -38.46 -3.54
CA VAL A 555 34.25 -37.60 -3.07
C VAL A 555 33.90 -38.04 -1.66
N ILE A 556 34.25 -37.21 -0.67
CA ILE A 556 33.81 -37.41 0.70
C ILE A 556 32.40 -36.85 0.82
N ILE A 557 31.43 -37.72 1.09
CA ILE A 557 30.04 -37.36 1.31
C ILE A 557 29.71 -37.56 2.79
N ASP A 558 29.43 -36.45 3.46
CA ASP A 558 28.90 -36.44 4.82
C ASP A 558 27.39 -36.18 4.76
N LEU A 559 26.59 -37.11 5.29
CA LEU A 559 25.13 -37.10 5.23
C LEU A 559 24.56 -36.89 6.63
N GLU A 560 23.87 -35.77 6.82
CA GLU A 560 23.07 -35.53 8.02
C GLU A 560 21.62 -35.95 7.74
N THR A 561 21.08 -36.90 8.51
CA THR A 561 19.69 -37.38 8.41
C THR A 561 18.84 -36.87 9.57
N THR A 562 17.53 -36.74 9.36
CA THR A 562 16.58 -36.55 10.47
C THR A 562 16.17 -37.91 11.00
N ASP A 563 16.76 -38.36 12.10
CA ASP A 563 16.28 -39.54 12.80
C ASP A 563 15.02 -39.22 13.60
N LEU A 564 13.97 -39.99 13.34
CA LEU A 564 12.86 -40.20 14.26
C LEU A 564 12.76 -41.70 14.48
N MET A 565 13.01 -42.16 15.70
CA MET A 565 12.63 -43.50 16.15
C MET A 565 11.11 -43.61 16.05
N ASN A 566 10.62 -44.10 14.92
CA ASN A 566 9.41 -44.91 14.81
C ASN A 566 9.40 -45.54 13.41
N LEU A 567 9.34 -46.87 13.40
CA LEU A 567 9.42 -47.71 12.22
C LEU A 567 8.36 -47.33 11.17
N ASN A 568 8.76 -47.47 9.90
CA ASN A 568 7.94 -47.49 8.68
C ASN A 568 7.55 -46.14 8.04
N LEU A 569 8.53 -45.29 7.70
CA LEU A 569 8.40 -44.40 6.53
C LEU A 569 9.78 -44.02 5.95
N ASN A 570 9.87 -44.08 4.63
CA ASN A 570 11.04 -43.86 3.78
C ASN A 570 12.00 -42.75 4.29
N LEU A 571 13.26 -43.13 4.51
CA LEU A 571 14.39 -42.25 4.81
C LEU A 571 14.51 -41.15 3.75
N ASN A 572 14.61 -39.90 4.18
CA ASN A 572 14.82 -38.74 3.29
C ASN A 572 16.13 -38.03 3.68
N LEU A 573 17.04 -37.92 2.70
CA LEU A 573 18.35 -37.26 2.78
C LEU A 573 18.21 -35.76 3.01
N ALA A 574 18.97 -35.18 3.95
CA ALA A 574 18.89 -33.74 4.26
C ALA A 574 20.15 -32.92 3.91
N GLU A 575 21.31 -33.53 3.63
CA GLU A 575 22.50 -32.78 3.19
C GLU A 575 23.51 -33.66 2.46
N ILE A 576 24.19 -33.12 1.44
CA ILE A 576 25.32 -33.74 0.75
C ILE A 576 26.47 -32.73 0.79
N HIS A 577 27.55 -33.04 1.50
CA HIS A 577 28.81 -32.31 1.36
C HIS A 577 29.64 -32.93 0.22
N LYS A 578 30.21 -32.08 -0.65
CA LYS A 578 31.17 -32.48 -1.68
C LYS A 578 32.50 -31.80 -1.38
N CYS A 579 33.54 -32.58 -1.15
CA CYS A 579 34.92 -32.11 -1.09
C CYS A 579 35.71 -32.91 -2.15
N CYS A 580 36.37 -32.21 -3.07
CA CYS A 580 37.30 -32.82 -4.03
C CYS A 580 38.70 -32.31 -3.70
N ASP A 581 39.54 -33.24 -3.23
CA ASP A 581 40.96 -33.09 -2.88
C ASP A 581 41.37 -32.00 -1.88
N ILE A 582 42.37 -32.38 -1.07
CA ILE A 582 42.94 -31.60 0.04
C ILE A 582 43.64 -30.30 -0.43
N ASN A 583 43.74 -30.04 -1.74
CA ASN A 583 44.40 -28.87 -2.33
C ASN A 583 43.58 -28.08 -3.37
N SER A 584 42.26 -28.25 -3.48
CA SER A 584 41.44 -27.45 -4.42
C SER A 584 40.27 -26.70 -3.76
N ASP A 585 40.18 -25.39 -4.05
CA ASP A 585 39.37 -24.37 -3.36
C ASP A 585 37.84 -24.39 -3.67
N ILE A 586 37.27 -25.55 -4.02
CA ILE A 586 35.86 -25.65 -4.44
C ILE A 586 35.02 -26.33 -3.35
N ARG A 587 34.36 -25.53 -2.51
CA ARG A 587 33.29 -25.98 -1.60
C ARG A 587 31.91 -25.59 -2.13
N THR A 588 31.04 -26.57 -2.31
CA THR A 588 29.62 -26.35 -2.63
C THR A 588 28.73 -26.86 -1.52
N ASN A 589 27.98 -25.96 -0.86
CA ASN A 589 26.99 -26.31 0.16
C ASN A 589 25.58 -26.02 -0.37
N LYS A 590 24.68 -27.01 -0.30
CA LYS A 590 23.30 -26.87 -0.76
C LYS A 590 22.34 -27.56 0.21
N HIS A 591 21.50 -26.78 0.88
CA HIS A 591 20.38 -27.32 1.64
C HIS A 591 19.27 -27.78 0.71
N ILE A 592 18.79 -29.01 0.90
CA ILE A 592 17.63 -29.56 0.20
C ILE A 592 16.40 -29.41 1.11
N MET A 593 15.36 -28.72 0.64
CA MET A 593 14.08 -28.62 1.37
C MET A 593 13.12 -29.71 0.91
N THR A 594 12.60 -30.49 1.84
CA THR A 594 11.58 -31.51 1.57
C THR A 594 10.18 -30.88 1.52
N ASN A 595 9.29 -31.42 0.68
CA ASN A 595 7.95 -30.87 0.41
C ASN A 595 6.91 -31.09 1.53
N LYS A 596 7.29 -31.62 2.70
CA LYS A 596 6.38 -31.81 3.85
C LYS A 596 6.95 -31.18 5.13
N HIS A 597 6.04 -30.64 5.95
CA HIS A 597 6.26 -29.81 7.13
C HIS A 597 7.53 -30.14 7.96
N ILE A 598 8.45 -29.17 8.07
CA ILE A 598 9.48 -29.15 9.10
C ILE A 598 8.86 -28.56 10.38
N MET A 599 8.69 -29.38 11.42
CA MET A 599 8.23 -28.94 12.75
C MET A 599 9.36 -28.30 13.58
N LYS A 600 8.99 -27.45 14.54
CA LYS A 600 9.83 -26.43 15.23
C LYS A 600 10.99 -26.92 16.13
N ASN A 601 11.24 -28.21 16.31
CA ASN A 601 12.18 -28.69 17.34
C ASN A 601 13.65 -28.90 16.91
N LYS A 602 14.02 -28.52 15.67
CA LYS A 602 15.36 -28.85 15.11
C LYS A 602 16.55 -28.12 15.74
N HIS A 603 16.36 -27.04 16.50
CA HIS A 603 17.47 -26.22 16.99
C HIS A 603 18.20 -26.74 18.23
N ILE A 604 17.72 -27.81 18.89
CA ILE A 604 18.28 -28.26 20.18
C ILE A 604 19.37 -29.33 20.00
N MET A 605 19.34 -30.17 18.95
CA MET A 605 20.26 -31.32 18.85
C MET A 605 21.59 -31.07 18.14
N SER A 606 21.73 -30.03 17.29
CA SER A 606 22.98 -29.80 16.54
C SER A 606 24.08 -29.05 17.33
N SER A 607 23.89 -28.82 18.63
CA SER A 607 24.77 -27.96 19.46
C SER A 607 25.41 -28.66 20.66
N PHE A 608 25.53 -29.98 20.67
CA PHE A 608 26.29 -30.69 21.71
C PHE A 608 27.77 -30.80 21.36
N LYS A 609 28.60 -29.95 22.00
CA LYS A 609 30.04 -30.17 22.11
C LYS A 609 30.28 -31.38 23.03
N LYS A 610 30.97 -32.41 22.52
CA LYS A 610 31.47 -33.56 23.30
C LYS A 610 32.23 -33.07 24.54
N ARG A 611 31.80 -33.48 25.74
CA ARG A 611 32.65 -33.54 26.95
C ARG A 611 33.17 -34.97 27.11
N PRO A 612 34.40 -35.17 27.63
CA PRO A 612 34.96 -36.50 27.89
C PRO A 612 34.29 -37.16 29.12
N PRO A 613 34.43 -38.49 29.29
CA PRO A 613 33.56 -39.26 30.19
C PRO A 613 34.04 -39.20 31.65
N ALA A 614 33.09 -39.18 32.59
CA ALA A 614 33.33 -39.47 33.99
C ALA A 614 32.16 -40.32 34.56
N VAL A 615 32.52 -41.56 34.91
CA VAL A 615 32.15 -42.44 36.03
C VAL A 615 30.70 -42.43 36.58
N ALA A 616 30.18 -43.65 36.74
CA ALA A 616 28.84 -44.07 37.15
C ALA A 616 28.39 -43.70 38.58
N SER A 617 27.06 -43.64 38.78
CA SER A 617 26.35 -44.34 39.85
C SER A 617 24.82 -44.36 39.61
N THR A 618 24.23 -45.49 39.99
CA THR A 618 22.84 -45.97 39.90
C THR A 618 21.87 -45.36 40.95
N GLN A 619 20.57 -45.70 40.85
CA GLN A 619 19.41 -45.48 41.77
C GLN A 619 18.48 -44.31 41.35
N ASP A 620 17.14 -44.35 41.37
CA ASP A 620 16.07 -45.31 41.72
C ASP A 620 14.75 -44.73 41.13
N ILE A 621 13.89 -45.52 40.46
CA ILE A 621 12.58 -46.09 40.91
C ILE A 621 11.34 -45.13 40.91
N ALA A 622 10.30 -45.62 40.22
CA ALA A 622 8.84 -45.56 40.45
C ALA A 622 7.95 -44.35 40.04
N ASP A 623 7.03 -44.72 39.14
CA ASP A 623 5.56 -44.63 39.26
C ASP A 623 4.82 -43.29 39.21
N SER A 624 3.99 -43.13 38.19
CA SER A 624 2.53 -43.30 38.35
C SER A 624 1.77 -43.19 37.03
N HIS A 625 0.96 -44.22 36.78
CA HIS A 625 -0.01 -44.37 35.71
C HIS A 625 -1.26 -43.48 35.91
N GLY A 626 -1.96 -43.15 34.81
CA GLY A 626 -3.35 -42.72 34.83
C GLY A 626 -3.88 -42.20 33.49
N PRO A 627 -4.60 -43.01 32.69
CA PRO A 627 -5.17 -42.64 31.38
C PRO A 627 -6.63 -42.16 31.52
N ILE A 628 -7.22 -41.58 30.46
CA ILE A 628 -8.66 -41.58 30.07
C ILE A 628 -8.80 -40.63 28.86
N ILE A 629 -8.85 -41.15 27.63
CA ILE A 629 -10.03 -41.52 26.83
C ILE A 629 -10.75 -40.32 26.19
N SER A 630 -10.68 -40.37 24.85
CA SER A 630 -11.45 -39.71 23.81
C SER A 630 -12.95 -39.97 23.89
N HIS A 631 -13.78 -39.00 23.48
CA HIS A 631 -14.94 -39.30 22.65
C HIS A 631 -15.31 -38.17 21.70
N LEU A 632 -15.67 -38.60 20.49
CA LEU A 632 -16.23 -37.88 19.36
C LEU A 632 -17.62 -37.31 19.67
N GLY A 633 -17.93 -36.20 18.98
CA GLY A 633 -19.25 -35.58 18.83
C GLY A 633 -19.14 -34.44 17.84
#